data_AF-A0A135RZF8-F1
#
_entry.id   AF-A0A135RZF8-F1
#
_cell.length_a   1.000
_cell.length_b   1.000
_cell.length_c   1.000
_cell.angle_alpha   90.00
_cell.angle_beta   90.00
_cell.angle_gamma   90.00
#
_symmetry.space_group_name_H-M   'P 1'
#
loop_
_entity.id
_entity.type
_entity.pdbx_description
1 polymer ?
#
loop_
_entity_poly.entity_id
_entity_poly.type
_entity_poly.pdbx_seq_one_letter_code
_entity_poly.pdbx_strand_id
1 'polypeptide(L)'
;MRASLLHLISSATMIVAAIIPMDVPKGYGLYIPEWEFQTPDGENITIKGTIQEVYATLGSLNPKMAQMNGFDLEAIPNVARSDVEKRAKFPRFECQTLEEGHTDMYETTMEYLRKVPGKPKNAAGPRECGRVSCAWKSATWWCNDALEEKELSSFGEIADGVQVIYHECTDVDKHYWWSSGEAYTDDDWSVQFGYAPC
;
A
#
# COMPACT_ATOMS: atom_id res chain seq x y z
N MET A 1 -48.00 -13.21 -11.55
CA MET A 1 -46.90 -13.56 -10.63
C MET A 1 -45.60 -13.24 -11.37
N ARG A 2 -44.91 -12.15 -11.00
CA ARG A 2 -43.60 -11.81 -11.55
C ARG A 2 -42.55 -12.38 -10.59
N ALA A 3 -41.84 -13.41 -11.03
CA ALA A 3 -40.69 -13.94 -10.29
C ALA A 3 -39.52 -13.00 -10.53
N SER A 4 -39.12 -12.25 -9.51
CA SER A 4 -37.89 -11.47 -9.53
C SER A 4 -36.72 -12.44 -9.35
N LEU A 5 -35.91 -12.61 -10.41
CA LEU A 5 -34.64 -13.32 -10.34
C LEU A 5 -33.67 -12.50 -9.47
N LEU A 6 -33.32 -13.03 -8.30
CA LEU A 6 -32.20 -12.52 -7.51
C LEU A 6 -30.92 -13.01 -8.18
N HIS A 7 -30.24 -12.12 -8.91
CA HIS A 7 -28.87 -12.37 -9.35
C HIS A 7 -27.94 -12.29 -8.13
N LEU A 8 -27.42 -13.44 -7.71
CA LEU A 8 -26.29 -13.52 -6.79
C LEU A 8 -25.06 -12.97 -7.54
N ILE A 9 -24.63 -11.77 -7.17
CA ILE A 9 -23.39 -11.16 -7.65
C ILE A 9 -22.25 -11.89 -6.94
N SER A 10 -21.63 -12.86 -7.60
CA SER A 10 -20.46 -13.57 -7.11
C SER A 10 -19.21 -12.78 -7.51
N SER A 11 -18.56 -12.10 -6.57
CA SER A 11 -17.27 -11.44 -6.82
C SER A 11 -16.24 -12.49 -7.26
N ALA A 12 -15.71 -12.35 -8.47
CA ALA A 12 -14.68 -13.26 -8.98
C ALA A 12 -13.30 -12.85 -8.43
N THR A 13 -12.75 -13.65 -7.51
CA THR A 13 -11.37 -13.45 -7.03
C THR A 13 -10.40 -14.05 -8.04
N MET A 14 -9.58 -13.22 -8.69
CA MET A 14 -8.51 -13.70 -9.56
C MET A 14 -7.28 -14.01 -8.70
N ILE A 15 -7.04 -15.29 -8.39
CA ILE A 15 -5.88 -15.70 -7.61
C ILE A 15 -4.65 -15.75 -8.53
N VAL A 16 -3.83 -14.71 -8.50
CA VAL A 16 -2.46 -14.79 -9.02
C VAL A 16 -1.63 -15.48 -7.94
N ALA A 17 -0.89 -16.53 -8.29
CA ALA A 17 -0.03 -17.24 -7.35
C ALA A 17 1.06 -16.29 -6.82
N ALA A 18 0.86 -15.75 -5.62
CA ALA A 18 1.85 -14.94 -4.94
C ALA A 18 2.99 -15.86 -4.52
N ILE A 19 4.18 -15.61 -5.06
CA ILE A 19 5.43 -16.15 -4.51
C ILE A 19 5.52 -15.55 -3.12
N ILE A 20 5.40 -16.37 -2.07
CA ILE A 20 5.51 -15.90 -0.68
C ILE A 20 6.91 -15.30 -0.56
N PRO A 21 7.06 -13.99 -0.35
CA PRO A 21 8.36 -13.45 -0.01
C PRO A 21 8.64 -13.96 1.40
N MET A 22 9.72 -14.73 1.56
CA MET A 22 10.52 -14.62 2.79
C MET A 22 10.77 -13.13 3.04
N ASP A 23 11.10 -12.71 4.26
CA ASP A 23 11.49 -11.32 4.58
C ASP A 23 10.35 -10.43 5.13
N VAL A 24 9.55 -11.01 6.02
CA VAL A 24 8.78 -10.24 7.02
C VAL A 24 9.73 -9.79 8.14
N PRO A 25 9.61 -8.56 8.69
CA PRO A 25 10.29 -8.18 9.92
C PRO A 25 10.09 -9.24 11.02
N LYS A 26 11.13 -9.52 11.79
CA LYS A 26 11.13 -10.65 12.73
C LYS A 26 9.95 -10.57 13.71
N GLY A 27 9.05 -11.55 13.65
CA GLY A 27 7.91 -11.70 14.57
C GLY A 27 6.59 -11.06 14.13
N TYR A 28 6.37 -10.86 12.84
CA TYR A 28 5.08 -10.41 12.27
C TYR A 28 4.50 -11.48 11.32
N GLY A 29 3.17 -11.51 11.17
CA GLY A 29 2.49 -12.27 10.11
C GLY A 29 2.65 -11.57 8.75
N LEU A 30 2.67 -12.34 7.64
CA LEU A 30 2.61 -11.78 6.28
C LEU A 30 1.16 -11.77 5.81
N TYR A 31 0.50 -10.63 5.89
CA TYR A 31 -0.71 -10.37 5.10
C TYR A 31 -0.29 -9.86 3.72
N ILE A 32 -0.82 -10.44 2.66
CA ILE A 32 -0.63 -9.91 1.30
C ILE A 32 -1.71 -8.84 1.10
N PRO A 33 -1.35 -7.56 0.87
CA PRO A 33 -2.33 -6.51 0.67
C PRO A 33 -3.29 -6.85 -0.47
N GLU A 34 -4.58 -6.64 -0.22
CA GLU A 34 -5.66 -6.81 -1.18
C GLU A 34 -6.11 -5.44 -1.71
N TRP A 35 -6.34 -5.37 -3.02
CA TRP A 35 -6.58 -4.13 -3.76
C TRP A 35 -7.84 -4.30 -4.61
N GLU A 36 -8.87 -3.50 -4.35
CA GLU A 36 -10.15 -3.57 -5.06
C GLU A 36 -10.18 -2.61 -6.27
N PHE A 37 -10.61 -3.11 -7.43
CA PHE A 37 -10.71 -2.36 -8.69
C PHE A 37 -12.04 -2.59 -9.38
N GLN A 38 -12.54 -1.58 -10.10
CA GLN A 38 -13.70 -1.74 -10.97
C GLN A 38 -13.29 -2.13 -12.38
N THR A 39 -13.93 -3.13 -12.96
CA THR A 39 -13.78 -3.49 -14.38
C THR A 39 -14.61 -2.54 -15.26
N PRO A 40 -14.32 -2.45 -16.57
CA PRO A 40 -15.14 -1.67 -17.51
C PRO A 40 -16.61 -2.08 -17.55
N ASP A 41 -16.94 -3.29 -17.11
CA ASP A 41 -18.29 -3.85 -17.06
C ASP A 41 -19.00 -3.56 -15.73
N GLY A 42 -18.33 -2.84 -14.81
CA GLY A 42 -18.88 -2.44 -13.51
C GLY A 42 -18.75 -3.50 -12.40
N GLU A 43 -18.00 -4.57 -12.64
CA GLU A 43 -17.71 -5.60 -11.63
C GLU A 43 -16.53 -5.17 -10.75
N ASN A 44 -16.54 -5.57 -9.48
CA ASN A 44 -15.38 -5.37 -8.59
C ASN A 44 -14.49 -6.62 -8.63
N ILE A 45 -13.19 -6.43 -8.85
CA ILE A 45 -12.17 -7.47 -8.69
C ILE A 45 -11.21 -7.10 -7.57
N THR A 46 -10.56 -8.11 -7.01
CA THR A 46 -9.49 -7.95 -6.01
C THR A 46 -8.19 -8.50 -6.56
N ILE A 47 -7.14 -7.69 -6.56
CA ILE A 47 -5.76 -8.10 -6.87
C ILE A 47 -5.01 -8.19 -5.53
N LYS A 48 -4.16 -9.20 -5.35
CA LYS A 48 -3.33 -9.34 -4.15
C LYS A 48 -1.86 -9.14 -4.52
N GLY A 49 -1.12 -8.35 -3.73
CA GLY A 49 0.31 -8.13 -3.95
C GLY A 49 0.82 -6.81 -3.38
N THR A 50 2.08 -6.50 -3.66
CA THR A 50 2.67 -5.15 -3.49
C THR A 50 2.09 -4.17 -4.51
N ILE A 51 2.25 -2.87 -4.27
CA ILE A 51 1.78 -1.86 -5.21
C ILE A 51 2.44 -2.00 -6.60
N GLN A 52 3.72 -2.38 -6.66
CA GLN A 52 4.41 -2.63 -7.93
C GLN A 52 3.81 -3.82 -8.70
N GLU A 53 3.49 -4.92 -8.01
CA GLU A 53 2.84 -6.10 -8.62
C GLU A 53 1.42 -5.78 -9.11
N VAL A 54 0.69 -4.95 -8.36
CA VAL A 54 -0.64 -4.46 -8.76
C VAL A 54 -0.56 -3.61 -10.02
N TYR A 55 0.38 -2.65 -10.08
CA TYR A 55 0.61 -1.84 -11.29
C TYR A 55 0.98 -2.71 -12.49
N ALA A 56 1.87 -3.69 -12.32
CA ALA A 56 2.24 -4.62 -13.38
C ALA A 56 1.04 -5.47 -13.84
N THR A 57 0.23 -5.96 -12.91
CA THR A 57 -0.96 -6.76 -13.20
C THR A 57 -2.01 -5.93 -13.96
N LEU A 58 -2.35 -4.74 -13.47
CA LEU A 58 -3.30 -3.85 -14.13
C LEU A 58 -2.87 -3.45 -15.54
N GLY A 59 -1.58 -3.14 -15.72
CA GLY A 59 -1.03 -2.84 -17.04
C GLY A 59 -1.09 -4.00 -18.03
N SER A 60 -0.92 -5.23 -17.54
CA SER A 60 -1.00 -6.43 -18.38
C SER A 60 -2.43 -6.84 -18.75
N LEU A 61 -3.42 -6.56 -17.88
CA LEU A 61 -4.80 -7.01 -18.04
C LEU A 61 -5.60 -6.14 -19.00
N ASN A 62 -5.63 -4.82 -18.78
CA ASN A 62 -6.43 -3.92 -19.61
C ASN A 62 -6.07 -2.44 -19.35
N PRO A 63 -5.45 -1.72 -20.30
CA PRO A 63 -5.14 -0.30 -20.16
C PRO A 63 -6.36 0.59 -19.85
N LYS A 64 -7.56 0.22 -20.33
CA LYS A 64 -8.81 0.94 -20.00
C LYS A 64 -9.21 0.76 -18.53
N MET A 65 -8.95 -0.41 -17.97
CA MET A 65 -9.20 -0.70 -16.55
C MET A 65 -8.24 0.09 -15.67
N ALA A 66 -6.98 0.20 -16.06
CA ALA A 66 -6.02 1.08 -15.40
C ALA A 66 -6.54 2.53 -15.43
N GLN A 67 -6.87 3.06 -16.62
CA GLN A 67 -7.31 4.45 -16.77
C GLN A 67 -8.57 4.78 -15.95
N MET A 68 -9.57 3.91 -15.92
CA MET A 68 -10.81 4.16 -15.17
C MET A 68 -10.64 4.09 -13.64
N ASN A 69 -9.62 3.38 -13.17
CA ASN A 69 -9.26 3.33 -11.75
C ASN A 69 -8.15 4.36 -11.42
N GLY A 70 -7.97 5.40 -12.24
CA GLY A 70 -7.02 6.49 -11.96
C GLY A 70 -5.55 6.14 -12.25
N PHE A 71 -5.28 5.01 -12.89
CA PHE A 71 -3.93 4.62 -13.30
C PHE A 71 -3.65 5.09 -14.72
N ASP A 72 -2.79 6.08 -14.86
CA ASP A 72 -2.21 6.43 -16.15
C ASP A 72 -0.89 5.66 -16.35
N LEU A 73 -0.91 4.68 -17.26
CA LEU A 73 0.23 3.81 -17.56
C LEU A 73 1.17 4.43 -18.61
N GLU A 74 0.76 5.51 -19.28
CA GLU A 74 1.52 6.12 -20.39
C GLU A 74 1.79 7.62 -20.25
N ALA A 75 1.21 8.35 -19.29
CA ALA A 75 1.46 9.79 -19.14
C ALA A 75 1.67 10.29 -17.70
N ILE A 76 2.66 11.18 -17.55
CA ILE A 76 2.59 12.34 -16.65
C ILE A 76 1.99 13.44 -17.55
N PRO A 77 0.83 14.07 -17.27
CA PRO A 77 0.62 14.92 -16.08
C PRO A 77 -0.84 15.07 -15.56
N ASN A 78 -0.98 15.52 -14.30
CA ASN A 78 -2.19 16.16 -13.74
C ASN A 78 -3.53 15.38 -13.87
N VAL A 79 -3.63 14.23 -13.21
CA VAL A 79 -4.97 13.78 -12.76
C VAL A 79 -5.37 14.65 -11.58
N ALA A 80 -6.50 15.34 -11.71
CA ALA A 80 -7.05 16.16 -10.65
C ALA A 80 -7.18 15.33 -9.37
N ARG A 81 -6.49 15.76 -8.31
CA ARG A 81 -6.76 15.38 -6.92
C ARG A 81 -8.22 15.74 -6.63
N SER A 82 -9.15 14.84 -6.92
CA SER A 82 -10.49 14.96 -6.39
C SER A 82 -10.46 14.40 -4.98
N ASP A 83 -10.70 15.31 -4.04
CA ASP A 83 -10.77 15.14 -2.59
C ASP A 83 -9.46 15.40 -1.85
N VAL A 84 -9.46 16.45 -1.02
CA VAL A 84 -8.44 16.68 -0.01
C VAL A 84 -8.63 15.58 1.02
N GLU A 85 -7.95 14.44 0.81
CA GLU A 85 -7.93 13.37 1.79
C GLU A 85 -7.41 13.91 3.12
N LYS A 86 -8.11 13.55 4.21
CA LYS A 86 -7.69 13.91 5.56
C LYS A 86 -6.38 13.16 5.83
N ARG A 87 -5.30 13.92 6.06
CA ARG A 87 -4.00 13.31 6.34
C ARG A 87 -4.02 12.51 7.64
N ALA A 88 -3.44 11.31 7.61
CA ALA A 88 -3.18 10.53 8.81
C ALA A 88 -2.13 11.26 9.67
N LYS A 89 -2.23 11.09 10.99
CA LYS A 89 -1.30 11.73 11.95
C LYS A 89 -0.41 10.69 12.59
N PHE A 90 0.90 10.95 12.59
CA PHE A 90 1.91 10.10 13.19
C PHE A 90 2.67 10.87 14.26
N PRO A 91 2.15 10.97 15.50
CA PRO A 91 2.76 11.76 16.57
C PRO A 91 4.07 11.18 17.10
N ARG A 92 4.36 9.90 16.83
CA ARG A 92 5.61 9.24 17.22
C ARG A 92 6.29 8.64 16.00
N PHE A 93 7.61 8.79 15.95
CA PHE A 93 8.46 8.15 14.97
C PHE A 93 9.75 7.69 15.62
N GLU A 94 10.35 6.65 15.06
CA GLU A 94 11.64 6.10 15.48
C GLU A 94 12.49 5.84 14.25
N CYS A 95 13.73 6.33 14.26
CA CYS A 95 14.62 6.23 13.12
C CYS A 95 15.69 5.17 13.35
N GLN A 96 16.15 4.56 12.26
CA GLN A 96 17.20 3.54 12.26
C GLN A 96 16.87 2.31 13.14
N THR A 97 15.59 1.93 13.22
CA THR A 97 15.12 0.76 13.99
C THR A 97 15.23 -0.55 13.22
N LEU A 98 15.25 -0.49 11.88
CA LEU A 98 15.38 -1.63 10.97
C LEU A 98 16.71 -1.56 10.21
N GLU A 99 17.08 -2.64 9.51
CA GLU A 99 18.16 -2.57 8.52
C GLU A 99 17.81 -1.51 7.46
N GLU A 100 18.78 -0.70 7.03
CA GLU A 100 18.53 0.47 6.21
C GLU A 100 18.26 0.09 4.75
N GLY A 101 17.20 0.65 4.16
CA GLY A 101 16.87 0.52 2.75
C GLY A 101 17.30 1.75 1.94
N HIS A 102 17.35 1.61 0.62
CA HIS A 102 17.68 2.68 -0.33
C HIS A 102 16.63 3.80 -0.33
N THR A 103 17.04 5.05 -0.10
CA THR A 103 16.14 6.20 0.12
C THR A 103 15.31 6.62 -1.11
N ASP A 104 15.77 6.35 -2.33
CA ASP A 104 15.00 6.59 -3.57
C ASP A 104 13.60 5.95 -3.57
N MET A 105 13.40 4.91 -2.76
CA MET A 105 12.12 4.22 -2.67
C MET A 105 11.04 4.98 -1.89
N TYR A 106 11.38 6.01 -1.11
CA TYR A 106 10.37 6.81 -0.41
C TYR A 106 9.47 7.56 -1.40
N GLU A 107 10.07 8.33 -2.32
CA GLU A 107 9.33 9.16 -3.27
C GLU A 107 8.46 8.29 -4.18
N THR A 108 9.07 7.24 -4.73
CA THR A 108 8.39 6.25 -5.57
C THR A 108 7.19 5.62 -4.84
N THR A 109 7.38 5.17 -3.61
CA THR A 109 6.31 4.54 -2.82
C THR A 109 5.19 5.53 -2.49
N MET A 110 5.52 6.75 -2.05
CA MET A 110 4.53 7.80 -1.78
C MET A 110 3.72 8.16 -3.02
N GLU A 111 4.37 8.26 -4.18
CA GLU A 111 3.69 8.59 -5.44
C GLU A 111 2.69 7.51 -5.83
N TYR A 112 3.07 6.23 -5.76
CA TYR A 112 2.18 5.12 -6.09
C TYR A 112 1.01 5.00 -5.11
N LEU A 113 1.27 5.04 -3.80
CA LEU A 113 0.23 4.90 -2.77
C LEU A 113 -0.81 6.03 -2.79
N ARG A 114 -0.43 7.23 -3.24
CA ARG A 114 -1.35 8.37 -3.37
C ARG A 114 -2.25 8.31 -4.60
N LYS A 115 -1.92 7.46 -5.58
CA LYS A 115 -2.63 7.37 -6.86
C LYS A 115 -3.53 6.16 -6.94
N VAL A 116 -3.27 5.14 -6.14
CA VAL A 116 -4.06 3.91 -6.12
C VAL A 116 -5.37 4.12 -5.36
N PRO A 117 -6.53 3.89 -6.01
CA PRO A 117 -7.82 3.97 -5.34
C PRO A 117 -8.02 2.80 -4.39
N GLY A 118 -9.01 2.92 -3.51
CA GLY A 118 -9.45 1.83 -2.64
C GLY A 118 -9.10 2.07 -1.17
N LYS A 119 -9.61 1.16 -0.34
CA LYS A 119 -9.51 1.23 1.12
C LYS A 119 -8.74 0.01 1.62
N PRO A 120 -7.49 0.17 2.05
CA PRO A 120 -6.70 -0.97 2.48
C PRO A 120 -7.26 -1.54 3.78
N LYS A 121 -7.29 -2.87 3.87
CA LYS A 121 -7.69 -3.62 5.06
C LYS A 121 -6.52 -4.39 5.61
N ASN A 122 -6.40 -4.45 6.92
CA ASN A 122 -5.43 -5.27 7.64
C ASN A 122 -6.16 -6.03 8.76
N ALA A 123 -5.77 -7.28 8.98
CA ALA A 123 -6.38 -8.11 10.01
C ALA A 123 -6.04 -7.57 11.42
N ALA A 124 -6.77 -8.04 12.43
CA ALA A 124 -6.48 -7.73 13.82
C ALA A 124 -5.06 -8.18 14.19
N GLY A 125 -4.34 -7.31 14.89
CA GLY A 125 -3.03 -7.59 15.46
C GLY A 125 -3.09 -8.41 16.76
N PRO A 126 -2.03 -8.39 17.58
CA PRO A 126 -0.86 -7.51 17.46
C PRO A 126 0.08 -7.96 16.34
N ARG A 127 0.88 -7.02 15.81
CA ARG A 127 1.96 -7.32 14.87
C ARG A 127 1.51 -7.99 13.56
N GLU A 128 0.42 -7.51 12.98
CA GLU A 128 0.04 -7.92 11.62
C GLU A 128 0.53 -6.89 10.61
N CYS A 129 1.50 -7.25 9.76
CA CYS A 129 2.05 -6.35 8.75
C CYS A 129 1.78 -6.83 7.33
N GLY A 130 1.30 -5.91 6.50
CA GLY A 130 1.28 -6.08 5.05
C GLY A 130 2.46 -5.38 4.39
N ARG A 131 3.22 -6.09 3.56
CA ARG A 131 4.25 -5.47 2.71
C ARG A 131 3.59 -4.74 1.55
N VAL A 132 3.47 -3.42 1.65
CA VAL A 132 2.75 -2.59 0.66
C VAL A 132 3.61 -2.18 -0.52
N SER A 133 4.94 -2.11 -0.35
CA SER A 133 5.91 -1.77 -1.39
C SER A 133 7.17 -2.61 -1.20
N CYS A 134 7.77 -3.09 -2.30
CA CYS A 134 9.08 -3.74 -2.28
C CYS A 134 9.78 -3.51 -3.62
N ALA A 135 10.88 -2.76 -3.61
CA ALA A 135 11.80 -2.66 -4.75
C ALA A 135 13.17 -2.13 -4.28
N TRP A 136 14.21 -2.28 -5.11
CA TRP A 136 15.52 -1.66 -4.88
C TRP A 136 16.13 -1.95 -3.50
N LYS A 137 15.95 -3.18 -3.00
CA LYS A 137 16.39 -3.60 -1.65
C LYS A 137 15.74 -2.82 -0.50
N SER A 138 14.54 -2.30 -0.72
CA SER A 138 13.75 -1.59 0.29
C SER A 138 12.32 -2.07 0.27
N ALA A 139 11.69 -2.08 1.43
CA ALA A 139 10.26 -2.29 1.54
C ALA A 139 9.60 -1.26 2.47
N THR A 140 8.30 -1.10 2.23
CA THR A 140 7.41 -0.41 3.15
C THR A 140 6.39 -1.42 3.65
N TRP A 141 6.17 -1.41 4.95
CA TRP A 141 5.14 -2.21 5.60
C TRP A 141 4.09 -1.31 6.24
N TRP A 142 2.84 -1.75 6.18
CA TRP A 142 1.74 -1.20 6.96
C TRP A 142 1.35 -2.23 8.01
N CYS A 143 1.44 -1.85 9.28
CA CYS A 143 1.30 -2.74 10.41
C CYS A 143 0.14 -2.34 11.30
N ASN A 144 -0.65 -3.31 11.74
CA ASN A 144 -1.74 -3.16 12.68
C ASN A 144 -1.38 -3.86 14.00
N ASP A 145 -1.28 -3.08 15.06
CA ASP A 145 -1.04 -3.55 16.42
C ASP A 145 -2.33 -3.53 17.26
N ALA A 146 -3.40 -2.92 16.76
CA ALA A 146 -4.72 -2.93 17.38
C ALA A 146 -5.29 -4.36 17.41
N LEU A 147 -6.12 -4.66 18.42
CA LEU A 147 -6.81 -5.95 18.55
C LEU A 147 -8.00 -6.12 17.60
N GLU A 148 -8.29 -5.11 16.78
CA GLU A 148 -9.40 -5.09 15.83
C GLU A 148 -8.84 -4.96 14.41
N GLU A 149 -9.62 -5.43 13.42
CA GLU A 149 -9.31 -5.22 12.01
C GLU A 149 -9.28 -3.72 11.69
N LYS A 150 -8.38 -3.33 10.78
CA LYS A 150 -8.20 -1.94 10.38
C LYS A 150 -8.57 -1.76 8.91
N GLU A 151 -9.45 -0.82 8.62
CA GLU A 151 -9.71 -0.30 7.27
C GLU A 151 -9.31 1.18 7.25
N LEU A 152 -8.43 1.58 6.33
CA LEU A 152 -8.11 3.00 6.12
C LEU A 152 -9.04 3.60 5.06
N SER A 153 -9.17 4.93 5.06
CA SER A 153 -9.98 5.64 4.07
C SER A 153 -9.35 5.67 2.68
N SER A 154 -8.01 5.59 2.61
CA SER A 154 -7.24 5.46 1.37
C SER A 154 -5.85 4.86 1.63
N PHE A 155 -5.16 4.43 0.57
CA PHE A 155 -3.72 4.13 0.62
C PHE A 155 -2.86 5.38 0.87
N GLY A 156 -3.41 6.58 0.65
CA GLY A 156 -2.77 7.85 0.94
C GLY A 156 -2.42 8.01 2.42
N GLU A 157 -3.18 7.41 3.34
CA GLU A 157 -2.86 7.40 4.77
C GLU A 157 -1.55 6.66 5.07
N ILE A 158 -1.22 5.60 4.33
CA ILE A 158 0.06 4.89 4.43
C ILE A 158 1.18 5.78 3.88
N ALA A 159 0.92 6.46 2.75
CA ALA A 159 1.87 7.41 2.17
C ALA A 159 2.21 8.58 3.11
N ASP A 160 1.27 9.02 3.94
CA ASP A 160 1.53 10.04 4.96
C ASP A 160 2.53 9.55 6.02
N GLY A 161 2.49 8.26 6.39
CA GLY A 161 3.47 7.66 7.29
C GLY A 161 4.85 7.53 6.65
N VAL A 162 4.89 7.10 5.38
CA VAL A 162 6.13 7.08 4.57
C VAL A 162 6.75 8.48 4.50
N GLN A 163 5.91 9.52 4.33
CA GLN A 163 6.36 10.91 4.30
C GLN A 163 7.00 11.34 5.63
N VAL A 164 6.41 10.95 6.77
CA VAL A 164 6.98 11.25 8.09
C VAL A 164 8.35 10.59 8.24
N ILE A 165 8.48 9.30 7.90
CA ILE A 165 9.78 8.61 7.98
C ILE A 165 10.80 9.28 7.06
N TYR A 166 10.41 9.64 5.83
CA TYR A 166 11.30 10.33 4.91
C TYR A 166 11.81 11.66 5.51
N HIS A 167 10.94 12.51 6.04
CA HIS A 167 11.35 13.81 6.56
C HIS A 167 12.14 13.73 7.87
N GLU A 168 11.76 12.82 8.77
CA GLU A 168 12.33 12.78 10.12
C GLU A 168 13.53 11.84 10.22
N CYS A 169 13.60 10.80 9.38
CA CYS A 169 14.63 9.75 9.45
C CYS A 169 15.64 9.80 8.30
N THR A 170 15.49 10.72 7.34
CA THR A 170 16.53 10.99 6.34
C THR A 170 17.13 12.39 6.52
N ASP A 171 18.45 12.47 6.40
CA ASP A 171 19.14 13.75 6.27
C ASP A 171 19.39 14.02 4.77
N VAL A 172 18.39 14.65 4.14
CA VAL A 172 18.41 14.99 2.71
C VAL A 172 19.55 15.94 2.34
N ASP A 173 19.97 16.80 3.28
CA ASP A 173 21.09 17.74 3.08
C ASP A 173 22.43 16.98 2.99
N LYS A 174 22.55 15.87 3.74
CA LYS A 174 23.74 15.01 3.72
C LYS A 174 23.69 13.87 2.71
N HIS A 175 22.65 13.80 1.87
CA HIS A 175 22.49 12.77 0.83
C HIS A 175 22.65 11.34 1.39
N TYR A 176 21.98 11.04 2.51
CA TYR A 176 21.94 9.66 3.00
C TYR A 176 21.21 8.77 1.98
N TRP A 177 21.97 7.83 1.40
CA TRP A 177 21.46 6.84 0.45
C TRP A 177 20.70 5.71 1.12
N TRP A 178 20.85 5.57 2.44
CA TRP A 178 20.31 4.50 3.25
C TRP A 178 19.62 5.08 4.48
N SER A 179 18.45 4.58 4.80
CA SER A 179 17.75 4.89 6.05
C SER A 179 16.75 3.80 6.40
N SER A 180 16.27 3.83 7.64
CA SER A 180 15.08 3.11 8.05
C SER A 180 14.33 3.90 9.11
N GLY A 181 13.08 3.52 9.34
CA GLY A 181 12.31 4.07 10.44
C GLY A 181 10.88 3.56 10.48
N GLU A 182 10.21 3.95 11.54
CA GLU A 182 8.85 3.56 11.87
C GLU A 182 8.07 4.82 12.30
N ALA A 183 6.87 4.99 11.77
CA ALA A 183 5.96 6.07 12.13
C ALA A 183 4.68 5.46 12.71
N TYR A 184 4.24 5.95 13.86
CA TYR A 184 3.16 5.36 14.65
C TYR A 184 2.01 6.34 14.83
N THR A 185 0.79 5.83 14.74
CA THR A 185 -0.43 6.57 15.06
C THR A 185 -0.87 6.33 16.51
N ASP A 186 -1.81 7.14 16.99
CA ASP A 186 -2.47 6.92 18.29
C ASP A 186 -3.50 5.77 18.26
N ASP A 187 -3.89 5.30 17.06
CA ASP A 187 -4.89 4.24 16.88
C ASP A 187 -4.23 2.86 16.63
N ASP A 188 -3.06 2.64 17.25
CA ASP A 188 -2.31 1.37 17.27
C ASP A 188 -2.03 0.75 15.90
N TRP A 189 -1.69 1.58 14.91
CA TRP A 189 -1.12 1.12 13.64
C TRP A 189 0.08 1.97 13.23
N SER A 190 0.96 1.40 12.40
CA SER A 190 2.22 2.02 12.01
C SER A 190 2.56 1.81 10.53
N VAL A 191 3.46 2.66 10.04
CA VAL A 191 4.17 2.48 8.77
C VAL A 191 5.64 2.24 9.09
N GLN A 192 6.26 1.30 8.39
CA GLN A 192 7.67 0.94 8.58
C GLN A 192 8.40 0.97 7.24
N PHE A 193 9.65 1.41 7.24
CA PHE A 193 10.54 1.39 6.07
C PHE A 193 11.91 0.84 6.45
N GLY A 194 12.46 0.01 5.58
CA GLY A 194 13.80 -0.55 5.76
C GLY A 194 14.20 -1.46 4.61
N TYR A 195 15.33 -2.14 4.78
CA TYR A 195 15.85 -3.12 3.85
C TYR A 195 14.90 -4.31 3.72
N ALA A 196 14.71 -4.75 2.48
CA ALA A 196 14.12 -6.05 2.19
C ALA A 196 14.72 -6.62 0.90
N PRO A 197 15.01 -7.92 0.82
CA PRO A 197 15.25 -8.58 -0.45
C PRO A 197 13.98 -8.55 -1.32
N CYS A 198 14.00 -7.62 -2.27
CA CYS A 198 13.13 -7.59 -3.45
C CYS A 198 14.03 -7.94 -4.65
#